data_AF-A0A847UTW0-F1
#
_entry.id   AF-A0A847UTW0-F1
#
_cell.length_a   1.000
_cell.length_b   1.000
_cell.length_c   1.000
_cell.angle_alpha   90.00
_cell.angle_beta   90.00
_cell.angle_gamma   90.00
#
_symmetry.space_group_name_H-M   'P 1'
#
loop_
_entity.id
_entity.type
_entity.pdbx_description
1 polymer ?
#
loop_
_entity_poly.entity_id
_entity_poly.type
_entity_poly.pdbx_seq_one_letter_code
_entity_poly.pdbx_strand_id
1 'polypeptide(L)' 'MQQRFCECGHPVLVAYVITRKGVWHLYKVDMKIGSPMRCPSCGRHIDINELR' A
#
# COMPACT_ATOMS: atom_id res chain seq x y z
N MET A 1 -6.48 6.14 7.19
CA MET A 1 -5.88 5.54 5.96
C MET A 1 -5.48 6.69 5.07
N GLN A 2 -4.25 6.70 4.55
CA GLN A 2 -3.77 7.67 3.59
C GLN A 2 -3.89 7.08 2.19
N GLN A 3 -4.48 7.81 1.26
CA GLN A 3 -4.43 7.43 -0.15
C GLN A 3 -3.11 7.93 -0.74
N ARG A 4 -2.39 7.03 -1.38
CA ARG A 4 -1.20 7.31 -2.18
C ARG A 4 -1.39 6.76 -3.58
N PHE A 5 -0.45 7.06 -4.46
CA PHE A 5 -0.47 6.59 -5.83
C PHE A 5 0.80 5.79 -6.10
N CYS A 6 0.62 4.66 -6.78
CA CYS A 6 1.73 3.99 -7.43
C CYS A 6 2.30 4.90 -8.52
N GLU A 7 3.56 4.71 -8.91
CA GLU A 7 4.18 5.49 -10.00
C GLU A 7 3.41 5.39 -11.33
N CYS A 8 2.66 4.30 -11.54
CA CYS A 8 1.78 4.14 -12.69
C CYS A 8 0.46 4.94 -12.59
N GLY A 9 0.25 5.71 -11.52
CA GLY A 9 -0.96 6.48 -11.25
C GLY A 9 -2.09 5.69 -10.57
N HIS A 10 -1.89 4.40 -10.26
CA HIS A 10 -2.95 3.58 -9.64
C HIS A 10 -3.11 3.95 -8.15
N PRO A 11 -4.34 4.16 -7.66
CA PRO A 11 -4.57 4.51 -6.27
C PRO A 11 -4.28 3.32 -5.33
N VAL A 12 -3.56 3.60 -4.26
CA VAL A 12 -3.18 2.64 -3.21
C VAL A 12 -3.54 3.24 -1.86
N LEU A 13 -4.36 2.55 -1.09
CA LEU A 13 -4.69 2.96 0.28
C LEU A 13 -3.68 2.33 1.24
N VAL A 14 -3.03 3.18 2.04
CA VAL A 14 -2.04 2.78 3.03
C VAL A 14 -2.54 3.12 4.42
N ALA A 15 -2.37 2.22 5.37
CA ALA A 15 -2.71 2.43 6.77
C ALA A 15 -1.54 2.00 7.66
N TYR A 16 -1.16 2.88 8.59
CA TYR A 16 -0.18 2.58 9.62
C TYR A 16 -0.91 2.06 10.84
N VAL A 17 -0.60 0.84 11.26
CA VAL A 17 -1.11 0.23 12.48
C VAL A 17 0.02 0.18 13.49
N ILE A 18 -0.06 1.04 14.50
CA ILE A 18 0.91 1.06 15.59
C ILE A 18 0.49 -0.01 16.60
N THR A 19 1.26 -1.08 16.72
CA THR A 19 1.06 -2.14 17.72
C THR A 19 2.10 -2.03 18.82
N ARG A 20 1.87 -2.67 19.98
CA ARG A 20 2.89 -2.75 21.05
C ARG A 20 4.21 -3.41 20.62
N LYS A 21 4.24 -4.12 19.49
CA LYS A 21 5.42 -4.80 18.92
C LYS A 21 6.09 -4.02 17.77
N GLY A 22 5.57 -2.85 17.41
CA GLY A 22 6.09 -2.02 16.32
C GLY A 22 5.02 -1.50 15.36
N VAL A 23 5.48 -0.77 14.34
CA VAL A 23 4.63 -0.20 13.29
C VAL A 23 4.43 -1.23 12.18
N TRP A 24 3.18 -1.59 11.91
CA TRP A 24 2.77 -2.43 10.79
C TRP A 24 2.15 -1.57 9.70
N HIS A 25 2.48 -1.88 8.45
CA HIS A 25 1.89 -1.25 7.28
C HIS A 25 0.83 -2.17 6.70
N LEU A 26 -0.40 -1.68 6.63
CA LEU A 26 -1.50 -2.31 5.91
C LEU A 26 -1.67 -1.60 4.57
N TYR A 27 -1.84 -2.38 3.52
CA TYR A 27 -2.03 -1.91 2.16
C TYR A 27 -3.39 -2.40 1.67
N LYS A 28 -4.12 -1.56 0.94
CA LYS A 28 -5.39 -1.91 0.34
C LYS A 28 -5.38 -1.42 -1.10
N VAL A 29 -5.48 -2.38 -2.02
CA VAL A 29 -5.54 -2.13 -3.46
C VAL A 29 -6.77 -2.84 -4.00
N ASP A 30 -7.66 -2.11 -4.67
CA ASP A 30 -8.87 -2.65 -5.31
C ASP A 30 -9.68 -3.61 -4.42
N MET A 31 -10.03 -3.15 -3.21
CA MET A 31 -10.84 -3.87 -2.20
C MET A 31 -10.18 -5.08 -1.52
N LYS A 32 -9.03 -5.60 -1.96
CA LYS A 32 -8.30 -6.64 -1.23
C LYS A 32 -7.46 -6.03 -0.11
N ILE A 33 -7.78 -6.39 1.13
CA ILE A 33 -6.99 -6.08 2.32
C ILE A 33 -5.93 -7.17 2.46
N GLY A 34 -4.66 -6.79 2.43
CA GLY A 34 -3.52 -7.70 2.58
C GLY A 34 -2.22 -6.94 2.39
N SER A 35 -1.10 -7.64 2.25
CA SER A 35 0.10 -7.05 1.68
C SER A 35 0.12 -7.39 0.18
N PRO A 36 -0.64 -6.72 -0.71
CA PRO A 36 -0.36 -6.80 -2.13
C PRO A 36 1.04 -6.22 -2.32
N MET A 37 2.03 -7.11 -2.31
CA MET A 37 3.38 -6.82 -2.75
C MET A 37 3.40 -6.38 -4.21
N ARG A 38 2.29 -6.30 -4.95
CA ARG A 38 2.27 -5.87 -6.34
C ARG A 38 1.05 -5.02 -6.68
N CYS A 39 1.28 -3.96 -7.46
CA CYS A 39 0.23 -3.15 -8.05
C CYS A 39 -0.53 -3.98 -9.09
N PRO A 40 -1.88 -4.02 -9.07
CA PRO A 40 -2.66 -4.78 -10.05
C PRO A 40 -2.62 -4.15 -11.45
N SER A 41 -2.28 -2.87 -11.55
CA SER A 41 -2.22 -2.15 -12.83
C SER A 41 -0.87 -2.37 -13.55
N CYS A 42 0.25 -2.23 -12.84
CA CYS A 42 1.59 -2.32 -13.45
C CYS A 42 2.44 -3.50 -12.98
N GLY A 43 1.97 -4.30 -12.01
CA GLY A 43 2.70 -5.43 -11.45
C GLY A 43 3.90 -5.07 -10.57
N ARG A 44 4.25 -3.78 -10.42
CA ARG A 44 5.38 -3.32 -9.61
C ARG A 44 5.17 -3.55 -8.12
N HIS A 45 6.28 -3.70 -7.39
CA HIS A 45 6.22 -3.80 -5.94
C HIS A 45 5.61 -2.54 -5.33
N ILE A 46 4.66 -2.71 -4.41
CA ILE A 46 4.13 -1.60 -3.62
C ILE A 46 5.00 -1.46 -2.38
N ASP A 47 5.96 -0.55 -2.43
CA ASP A 47 6.71 -0.11 -1.25
C ASP A 47 6.20 1.27 -0.78
N ILE A 48 6.02 1.42 0.53
CA ILE A 48 5.50 2.67 1.11
C ILE A 48 6.42 3.88 0.86
N ASN A 49 7.71 3.66 0.64
CA ASN A 49 8.67 4.70 0.32
C ASN A 49 8.65 5.09 -1.17
N GLU A 50 8.16 4.20 -2.04
CA GLU A 50 8.04 4.44 -3.49
C GLU A 50 6.68 5.06 -3.88
N LEU A 51 5.68 4.93 -3.01
CA LEU A 51 4.35 5.52 -3.20
C LEU A 51 4.38 7.05 -3.05
N ARG A 52 3.86 7.76 -4.05
CA ARG A 52 3.70 9.23 -4.08
C ARG A 52 2.37 9.71 -3.52
#